data_AF-A0ABD5PDJ2-F1
#
_entry.id   AF-A0ABD5PDJ2-F1
#
_cell.length_a   1.000
_cell.length_b   1.000
_cell.length_c   1.000
_cell.angle_alpha   90.00
_cell.angle_beta   90.00
_cell.angle_gamma   90.00
#
_symmetry.space_group_name_H-M   'P 1'
#
loop_
_entity.id
_entity.type
_entity.pdbx_description
1 polymer ?
#
loop_
_entity_poly.entity_id
_entity_poly.type
_entity_poly.pdbx_seq_one_letter_code
_entity_poly.pdbx_strand_id
1 'polypeptide(L)'
;MRVPTRRIALLLALLSLLLVGSVAPTFASTPPQPVCTACGESFEKHAAYEDLDLTVDHSVATVEIHDDGSATWTVENRVDESAAARFRDDPSLLDTVAADAVWSTDAVDATVAAERPVVTLRWTEGEYAKRTLGGALVVTEFHNDWAGVIHDELGADRLTVVAPESMRVRQAVDGATVEGEESRRMVLTEYEHDDGVLVTFAPRAALPQPIPTAIAVAHLTAPVFAGNLLLFVGLPGALFLGGFWLVSAAVDRVRPSEWLSRVRSGLGPSPVALLTTAVGLCYLAYSVLAELAPSVLGGGPSILGVPPSPEVGAGLTVFGGWLVVLTAREVTSYRTLVAGVALSAVATAGSAVALNGGSLARSVDFQALLLLAAVSLVPAGYALGRGRRRLAVLTAFGGFLLPIVVPISLTTPLDRFTFLVVLSAVVYGASFPVLASPLLAAGTSLAGWRTTEAEPTRHAD
;
A
#
# COMPACT_ATOMS: atom_id res chain seq x y z
N MET A 1 -8.91 40.35 2.35
CA MET A 1 -9.31 39.36 1.32
C MET A 1 -9.51 37.98 1.94
N ARG A 2 -10.76 37.53 2.08
CA ARG A 2 -11.10 36.19 2.60
C ARG A 2 -10.89 35.15 1.48
N VAL A 3 -9.70 34.55 1.39
CA VAL A 3 -9.56 33.32 0.60
C VAL A 3 -10.50 32.27 1.20
N PRO A 4 -11.43 31.70 0.43
CA PRO A 4 -12.43 30.77 0.94
C PRO A 4 -11.72 29.51 1.44
N THR A 5 -12.08 29.06 2.65
CA THR A 5 -11.63 27.82 3.29
C THR A 5 -11.75 26.60 2.39
N ARG A 6 -12.69 26.62 1.44
CA ARG A 6 -12.83 25.60 0.39
C ARG A 6 -11.57 25.41 -0.46
N ARG A 7 -10.85 26.48 -0.82
CA ARG A 7 -9.65 26.37 -1.68
C ARG A 7 -8.47 25.71 -0.99
N ILE A 8 -8.30 25.93 0.31
CA ILE A 8 -7.22 25.30 1.10
C ILE A 8 -7.55 23.83 1.36
N ALA A 9 -8.80 23.53 1.70
CA ALA A 9 -9.26 22.14 1.83
C ALA A 9 -9.12 21.38 0.50
N LEU A 10 -9.44 22.02 -0.62
CA LEU A 10 -9.29 21.44 -1.96
C LEU A 10 -7.82 21.22 -2.32
N LEU A 11 -6.92 22.14 -1.97
CA LEU A 11 -5.48 21.98 -2.19
C LEU A 11 -4.89 20.84 -1.36
N LEU A 12 -5.27 20.73 -0.09
CA LEU A 12 -4.87 19.60 0.76
C LEU A 12 -5.43 18.29 0.21
N ALA A 13 -6.69 18.28 -0.23
CA ALA A 13 -7.33 17.11 -0.84
C ALA A 13 -6.65 16.70 -2.16
N LEU A 14 -6.29 17.66 -3.02
CA LEU A 14 -5.57 17.41 -4.27
C LEU A 14 -4.16 16.90 -4.00
N LEU A 15 -3.47 17.48 -3.01
CA LEU A 15 -2.12 17.06 -2.63
C LEU A 15 -2.14 15.63 -2.06
N SER A 16 -3.13 15.30 -1.22
CA SER A 16 -3.34 13.93 -0.76
C SER A 16 -3.68 12.98 -1.91
N LEU A 17 -4.49 13.40 -2.89
CA LEU A 17 -4.80 12.57 -4.07
C LEU A 17 -3.55 12.30 -4.92
N LEU A 18 -2.70 13.32 -5.11
CA LEU A 18 -1.44 13.22 -5.84
C LEU A 18 -0.42 12.32 -5.12
N LEU A 19 -0.37 12.33 -3.79
CA LEU A 19 0.53 11.47 -3.01
C LEU A 19 0.07 10.01 -2.97
N VAL A 20 -1.24 9.73 -2.99
CA VAL A 20 -1.80 8.37 -2.97
C VAL A 20 -1.46 7.59 -4.25
N GLY A 21 -1.19 8.26 -5.36
CA GLY A 21 -0.92 7.60 -6.65
C GLY A 21 0.48 7.00 -6.85
N SER A 22 1.38 7.01 -5.85
CA SER A 22 2.81 6.76 -6.12
C SER A 22 3.54 5.76 -5.20
N VAL A 23 2.88 5.13 -4.23
CA VAL A 23 3.60 4.30 -3.23
C VAL A 23 3.08 2.88 -3.27
N ALA A 24 3.88 1.95 -3.82
CA ALA A 24 3.62 0.52 -3.75
C ALA A 24 4.17 -0.02 -2.42
N PRO A 25 3.37 -0.66 -1.57
CA PRO A 25 3.86 -1.24 -0.32
C PRO A 25 4.80 -2.42 -0.61
N THR A 26 6.02 -2.38 -0.05
CA THR A 26 6.94 -3.54 -0.03
C THR A 26 6.76 -4.31 1.28
N PHE A 27 5.85 -5.27 1.31
CA PHE A 27 5.82 -6.29 2.37
C PHE A 27 6.66 -7.49 1.94
N ALA A 28 7.23 -8.23 2.90
CA ALA A 28 7.98 -9.45 2.64
C ALA A 28 7.06 -10.45 1.90
N SER A 29 7.25 -10.53 0.60
CA SER A 29 6.40 -11.26 -0.34
C SER A 29 6.54 -12.76 -0.13
N THR A 30 5.43 -13.48 -0.31
CA THR A 30 5.49 -14.92 -0.63
C THR A 30 6.50 -15.10 -1.76
N PRO A 31 7.40 -16.12 -1.71
CA PRO A 31 8.31 -16.37 -2.82
C PRO A 31 7.49 -16.49 -4.10
N PRO A 32 7.92 -15.85 -5.19
CA PRO A 32 7.15 -15.84 -6.41
C PRO A 32 7.08 -17.25 -7.01
N GLN A 33 6.00 -17.51 -7.74
CA GLN A 33 5.66 -18.83 -8.28
C GLN A 33 5.14 -18.73 -9.71
N PRO A 34 5.41 -19.72 -10.57
CA PRO A 34 4.81 -19.76 -11.90
C PRO A 34 3.29 -19.88 -11.83
N VAL A 35 2.59 -19.35 -12.84
CA VAL A 35 1.13 -19.55 -13.01
C VAL A 35 0.79 -21.04 -13.16
N CYS A 36 1.55 -21.78 -13.97
CA CYS A 36 1.43 -23.24 -14.06
C CYS A 36 2.50 -23.91 -13.19
N THR A 37 2.09 -24.37 -12.01
CA THR A 37 2.97 -25.11 -11.07
C THR A 37 3.26 -26.55 -11.49
N ALA A 38 2.52 -27.08 -12.47
CA ALA A 38 2.70 -28.44 -13.01
C ALA A 38 3.41 -28.48 -14.38
N CYS A 39 3.97 -27.34 -14.81
CA CYS A 39 4.63 -27.19 -16.09
C CYS A 39 6.14 -27.02 -15.94
N GLY A 40 6.90 -27.38 -16.99
CA GLY A 40 8.31 -27.06 -17.13
C GLY A 40 9.17 -27.47 -15.92
N GLU A 41 10.00 -26.53 -15.44
CA GLU A 41 10.93 -26.74 -14.33
C GLU A 41 10.25 -27.20 -13.02
N SER A 42 9.00 -26.78 -12.79
CA SER A 42 8.28 -27.23 -11.60
C SER A 42 7.95 -28.72 -11.69
N PHE A 43 7.60 -29.24 -12.87
CA PHE A 43 7.40 -30.68 -13.06
C PHE A 43 8.71 -31.47 -12.92
N GLU A 44 9.81 -30.98 -13.50
CA GLU A 44 11.16 -31.55 -13.35
C GLU A 44 11.56 -31.68 -11.88
N LYS A 45 11.34 -30.62 -11.11
CA LYS A 45 11.65 -30.56 -9.68
C LYS A 45 10.91 -31.63 -8.88
N HIS A 46 9.64 -31.90 -9.19
CA HIS A 46 8.87 -32.91 -8.48
C HIS A 46 9.27 -34.33 -8.91
N ALA A 47 9.61 -34.55 -10.18
CA ALA A 47 10.17 -35.83 -10.62
C ALA A 47 11.52 -36.14 -9.96
N ALA A 48 12.36 -35.13 -9.73
CA ALA A 48 13.63 -35.28 -9.03
C ALA A 48 13.46 -35.73 -7.56
N TYR A 49 12.32 -35.44 -6.92
CA TYR A 49 12.03 -35.98 -5.58
C TYR A 49 11.77 -37.48 -5.57
N GLU A 50 11.39 -38.05 -6.72
CA GLU A 50 11.20 -39.48 -6.95
C GLU A 50 12.40 -40.13 -7.64
N ASP A 51 13.59 -39.52 -7.52
CA ASP A 51 14.85 -39.97 -8.14
C ASP A 51 14.78 -40.13 -9.68
N LEU A 52 13.87 -39.40 -10.34
CA LEU A 52 13.75 -39.38 -11.80
C LEU A 52 14.34 -38.07 -12.35
N ASP A 53 15.52 -38.19 -12.96
CA ASP A 53 16.13 -37.10 -13.74
C ASP A 53 15.43 -37.00 -15.09
N LEU A 54 14.65 -35.92 -15.29
CA LEU A 54 13.95 -35.65 -16.54
C LEU A 54 14.11 -34.19 -16.94
N THR A 55 14.01 -33.92 -18.23
CA THR A 55 13.98 -32.56 -18.78
C THR A 55 12.71 -32.35 -19.59
N VAL A 56 12.06 -31.20 -19.40
CA VAL A 56 10.90 -30.74 -20.15
C VAL A 56 11.36 -29.77 -21.23
N ASP A 57 11.42 -30.25 -22.48
CA ASP A 57 11.84 -29.42 -23.62
C ASP A 57 10.77 -28.40 -24.04
N HIS A 58 9.50 -28.72 -23.79
CA HIS A 58 8.37 -27.86 -24.15
C HIS A 58 7.15 -28.15 -23.28
N SER A 59 6.45 -27.11 -22.84
CA SER A 59 5.26 -27.22 -22.01
C SER A 59 4.11 -26.33 -22.50
N VAL A 60 2.92 -26.92 -22.62
CA VAL A 60 1.70 -26.22 -23.01
C VAL A 60 0.62 -26.45 -21.97
N ALA A 61 0.03 -25.37 -21.47
CA ALA A 61 -1.09 -25.41 -20.55
C ALA A 61 -2.35 -24.83 -21.21
N THR A 62 -3.48 -25.53 -21.02
CA THR A 62 -4.80 -25.06 -21.42
C THR A 62 -5.71 -25.04 -20.21
N VAL A 63 -6.37 -23.91 -19.96
CA VAL A 63 -7.34 -23.71 -18.89
C VAL A 63 -8.70 -23.47 -19.51
N GLU A 64 -9.58 -24.45 -19.45
CA GLU A 64 -10.96 -24.30 -19.91
C GLU A 64 -11.87 -23.91 -18.75
N ILE A 65 -12.44 -22.72 -18.82
CA ILE A 65 -13.33 -22.17 -17.79
C ILE A 65 -14.76 -22.56 -18.13
N HIS A 66 -15.45 -23.10 -17.13
CA HIS A 66 -16.84 -23.52 -17.21
C HIS A 66 -17.79 -22.39 -16.81
N ASP A 67 -19.06 -22.49 -17.22
CA ASP A 67 -20.06 -21.46 -16.93
C ASP A 67 -20.25 -21.21 -15.43
N ASP A 68 -20.05 -22.22 -14.58
CA ASP A 68 -20.16 -22.14 -13.12
C ASP A 68 -18.98 -21.46 -12.43
N GLY A 69 -17.89 -21.22 -13.16
CA GLY A 69 -16.66 -20.62 -12.65
C GLY A 69 -15.58 -21.62 -12.26
N SER A 70 -15.86 -22.92 -12.35
CA SER A 70 -14.80 -23.94 -12.25
C SER A 70 -13.91 -23.91 -13.51
N ALA A 71 -12.71 -24.47 -13.42
CA ALA A 71 -11.83 -24.64 -14.56
C ALA A 71 -11.28 -26.06 -14.67
N THR A 72 -11.09 -26.53 -15.89
CA THR A 72 -10.32 -27.73 -16.18
C THR A 72 -8.98 -27.33 -16.76
N TRP A 73 -7.93 -27.77 -16.10
CA TRP A 73 -6.57 -27.62 -16.57
C TRP A 73 -6.18 -28.85 -17.39
N THR A 74 -5.45 -28.62 -18.47
CA THR A 74 -4.79 -29.67 -19.26
C THR A 74 -3.40 -29.20 -19.59
N VAL A 75 -2.39 -29.91 -19.07
CA VAL A 75 -0.98 -29.61 -19.26
C VAL A 75 -0.35 -30.71 -20.08
N GLU A 76 0.39 -30.33 -21.11
CA GLU A 76 1.20 -31.22 -21.93
C GLU A 76 2.68 -30.87 -21.72
N ASN A 77 3.42 -31.75 -21.06
CA ASN A 77 4.87 -31.65 -20.91
C ASN A 77 5.55 -32.61 -21.88
N ARG A 78 6.36 -32.08 -22.78
CA ARG A 78 7.24 -32.87 -23.64
C ARG A 78 8.52 -33.18 -22.90
N VAL A 79 8.70 -34.44 -22.54
CA VAL A 79 9.83 -34.94 -21.76
C VAL A 79 10.84 -35.67 -22.64
N ASP A 80 11.98 -36.08 -22.08
CA ASP A 80 12.88 -37.02 -22.73
C ASP A 80 12.27 -38.43 -22.85
N GLU A 81 12.69 -39.19 -23.87
CA GLU A 81 12.13 -40.51 -24.15
C GLU A 81 12.41 -41.53 -23.03
N SER A 82 13.51 -41.37 -22.28
CA SER A 82 13.83 -42.22 -21.13
C SER A 82 12.82 -42.05 -20.00
N ALA A 83 12.49 -40.82 -19.63
CA ALA A 83 11.46 -40.51 -18.64
C ALA A 83 10.08 -40.99 -19.11
N ALA A 84 9.72 -40.74 -20.38
CA ALA A 84 8.46 -41.22 -20.93
C ALA A 84 8.35 -42.77 -20.90
N ALA A 85 9.41 -43.49 -21.25
CA ALA A 85 9.45 -44.95 -21.16
C ALA A 85 9.29 -45.42 -19.70
N ARG A 86 9.97 -44.75 -18.75
CA ARG A 86 9.83 -45.05 -17.33
C ARG A 86 8.40 -44.89 -16.83
N PHE A 87 7.70 -43.82 -17.22
CA PHE A 87 6.30 -43.60 -16.87
C PHE A 87 5.35 -44.63 -17.51
N ARG A 88 5.65 -45.12 -18.72
CA ARG A 88 4.87 -46.21 -19.35
C ARG A 88 5.04 -47.54 -18.64
N ASP A 89 6.27 -47.82 -18.20
CA ASP A 89 6.60 -49.05 -17.46
C ASP A 89 6.07 -49.02 -16.02
N ASP A 90 5.96 -47.83 -15.42
CA ASP A 90 5.53 -47.59 -14.05
C ASP A 90 4.51 -46.44 -13.96
N PRO A 91 3.23 -46.69 -14.29
CA PRO A 91 2.21 -45.64 -14.25
C PRO A 91 2.00 -45.05 -12.86
N SER A 92 2.23 -45.82 -11.79
CA SER A 92 2.15 -45.33 -10.41
C SER A 92 3.17 -44.23 -10.12
N LEU A 93 4.36 -44.29 -10.71
CA LEU A 93 5.35 -43.22 -10.58
C LEU A 93 4.84 -41.92 -11.21
N LEU A 94 4.18 -42.01 -12.37
CA LEU A 94 3.58 -40.85 -13.02
C LEU A 94 2.49 -40.23 -12.15
N ASP A 95 1.63 -41.05 -11.56
CA ASP A 95 0.55 -40.58 -10.69
C ASP A 95 1.10 -39.84 -9.47
N THR A 96 2.16 -40.35 -8.83
CA THR A 96 2.82 -39.68 -7.69
C THR A 96 3.43 -38.34 -8.09
N VAL A 97 4.23 -38.31 -9.16
CA VAL A 97 4.87 -37.06 -9.63
C VAL A 97 3.80 -36.03 -10.03
N ALA A 98 2.73 -36.47 -10.70
CA ALA A 98 1.63 -35.60 -11.09
C ALA A 98 0.85 -35.04 -9.89
N ALA A 99 0.59 -35.88 -8.87
CA ALA A 99 -0.09 -35.45 -7.65
C ALA A 99 0.72 -34.44 -6.86
N ASP A 100 2.04 -34.60 -6.79
CA ASP A 100 2.90 -33.67 -6.07
C ASP A 100 3.11 -32.35 -6.82
N ALA A 101 3.17 -32.40 -8.17
CA ALA A 101 3.31 -31.22 -9.02
C ALA A 101 2.06 -30.32 -9.03
N VAL A 102 0.88 -30.87 -8.72
CA VAL A 102 -0.38 -30.11 -8.67
C VAL A 102 -0.75 -29.85 -7.22
N TRP A 103 -0.72 -28.58 -6.78
CA TRP A 103 -1.20 -28.17 -5.45
C TRP A 103 -2.74 -28.14 -5.32
N SER A 104 -3.44 -29.08 -5.95
CA SER A 104 -4.89 -29.22 -5.85
C SER A 104 -5.25 -30.38 -4.90
N THR A 105 -6.38 -30.25 -4.21
CA THR A 105 -6.96 -31.34 -3.41
C THR A 105 -7.75 -32.34 -4.25
N ASP A 106 -7.94 -32.07 -5.54
CA ASP A 106 -8.71 -32.90 -6.46
C ASP A 106 -7.85 -33.94 -7.16
N ALA A 107 -8.49 -35.00 -7.67
CA ALA A 107 -7.80 -36.05 -8.41
C ALA A 107 -7.19 -35.50 -9.71
N VAL A 108 -5.90 -35.80 -9.91
CA VAL A 108 -5.16 -35.53 -11.15
C VAL A 108 -5.21 -36.79 -12.01
N ASP A 109 -5.65 -36.65 -13.25
CA ASP A 109 -5.53 -37.68 -14.28
C ASP A 109 -4.22 -37.46 -15.04
N ALA A 110 -3.33 -38.45 -14.99
CA ALA A 110 -2.00 -38.36 -15.58
C ALA A 110 -1.82 -39.48 -16.59
N THR A 111 -1.44 -39.13 -17.82
CA THR A 111 -1.21 -40.11 -18.88
C THR A 111 0.04 -39.77 -19.66
N VAL A 112 0.68 -40.79 -20.22
CA VAL A 112 1.81 -40.62 -21.14
C VAL A 112 1.43 -41.18 -22.50
N ALA A 113 1.70 -40.42 -23.56
CA ALA A 113 1.38 -40.84 -24.91
C ALA A 113 2.18 -42.10 -25.30
N ALA A 114 1.53 -43.04 -26.00
CA ALA A 114 2.14 -44.32 -26.37
C ALA A 114 3.30 -44.17 -27.37
N GLU A 115 3.18 -43.23 -28.30
CA GLU A 115 4.12 -43.08 -29.44
C GLU A 115 4.98 -41.82 -29.36
N ARG A 116 4.78 -40.98 -28.34
CA ARG A 116 5.45 -39.69 -28.18
C ARG A 116 5.83 -39.47 -26.72
N PRO A 117 6.93 -38.78 -26.42
CA PRO A 117 7.31 -38.49 -25.04
C PRO A 117 6.56 -37.25 -24.53
N VAL A 118 5.24 -37.36 -24.46
CA VAL A 118 4.36 -36.29 -23.97
C VAL A 118 3.56 -36.83 -22.79
N VAL A 119 3.73 -36.18 -21.64
CA VAL A 119 2.95 -36.41 -20.44
C VAL A 119 1.80 -35.41 -20.41
N THR A 120 0.58 -35.90 -20.28
CA THR A 120 -0.64 -35.09 -20.16
C THR A 120 -1.17 -35.17 -18.74
N LEU A 121 -1.30 -34.03 -18.07
CA LEU A 121 -1.91 -33.89 -16.75
C LEU A 121 -3.24 -33.16 -16.89
N ARG A 122 -4.28 -33.66 -16.23
CA ARG A 122 -5.61 -33.03 -16.23
C ARG A 122 -6.19 -33.02 -14.83
N TRP A 123 -6.60 -31.84 -14.37
CA TRP A 123 -7.30 -31.69 -13.10
C TRP A 123 -8.39 -30.62 -13.21
N THR A 124 -9.25 -30.56 -12.20
CA THR A 124 -10.30 -29.55 -12.09
C THR A 124 -10.01 -28.65 -10.90
N GLU A 125 -10.46 -27.42 -10.98
CA GLU A 125 -10.37 -26.42 -9.92
C GLU A 125 -11.74 -25.78 -9.71
N GLY A 126 -12.29 -25.92 -8.51
CA GLY A 126 -13.69 -25.60 -8.24
C GLY A 126 -14.05 -24.11 -8.25
N GLU A 127 -13.12 -23.22 -7.88
CA GLU A 127 -13.38 -21.78 -7.72
C GLU A 127 -12.38 -20.90 -8.49
N TYR A 128 -12.04 -21.29 -9.73
CA TYR A 128 -11.05 -20.57 -10.54
C TYR A 128 -11.52 -19.17 -11.01
N ALA A 129 -12.80 -19.03 -11.35
CA ALA A 129 -13.39 -17.78 -11.80
C ALA A 129 -14.63 -17.40 -10.96
N LYS A 130 -14.68 -16.14 -10.52
CA LYS A 130 -15.78 -15.61 -9.70
C LYS A 130 -16.87 -15.02 -10.58
N ARG A 131 -18.11 -15.48 -10.37
CA ARG A 131 -19.29 -14.91 -11.03
C ARG A 131 -19.66 -13.57 -10.42
N THR A 132 -20.00 -12.62 -11.30
CA THR A 132 -20.32 -11.23 -10.92
C THR A 132 -21.73 -10.83 -11.35
N LEU A 133 -22.19 -9.68 -10.87
CA LEU A 133 -23.47 -9.10 -11.29
C LEU A 133 -23.47 -8.84 -12.80
N GLY A 134 -24.50 -9.35 -13.49
CA GLY A 134 -24.58 -9.29 -14.96
C GLY A 134 -24.07 -10.55 -15.67
N GLY A 135 -23.68 -11.59 -14.93
CA GLY A 135 -23.32 -12.89 -15.50
C GLY A 135 -21.92 -12.96 -16.10
N ALA A 136 -21.06 -11.98 -15.81
CA ALA A 136 -19.65 -12.04 -16.18
C ALA A 136 -18.85 -12.90 -15.19
N LEU A 137 -17.77 -13.52 -15.67
CA LEU A 137 -16.79 -14.24 -14.85
C LEU A 137 -15.50 -13.41 -14.77
N VAL A 138 -14.88 -13.41 -13.59
CA VAL A 138 -13.62 -12.72 -13.33
C VAL A 138 -12.61 -13.74 -12.80
N VAL A 139 -11.47 -13.86 -13.46
CA VAL A 139 -10.34 -14.68 -13.00
C VAL A 139 -9.35 -13.78 -12.28
N THR A 140 -9.01 -14.16 -11.05
CA THR A 140 -8.11 -13.42 -10.17
C THR A 140 -6.67 -13.92 -10.19
N GLU A 141 -6.42 -15.11 -10.77
CA GLU A 141 -5.11 -15.77 -10.78
C GLU A 141 -4.01 -14.90 -11.40
N PHE A 142 -4.33 -14.12 -12.42
CA PHE A 142 -3.38 -13.23 -13.10
C PHE A 142 -3.19 -11.87 -12.42
N HIS A 143 -3.61 -11.72 -11.15
CA HIS A 143 -3.48 -10.48 -10.40
C HIS A 143 -2.97 -10.78 -9.00
N ASN A 144 -1.71 -10.45 -8.73
CA ASN A 144 -0.98 -10.81 -7.50
C ASN A 144 -1.76 -10.51 -6.20
N ASP A 145 -2.30 -9.30 -6.10
CA ASP A 145 -3.13 -8.86 -4.96
C ASP A 145 -4.36 -9.76 -4.70
N TRP A 146 -4.88 -10.43 -5.72
CA TRP A 146 -6.11 -11.21 -5.66
C TRP A 146 -5.89 -12.72 -5.75
N ALA A 147 -4.80 -13.17 -6.37
CA ALA A 147 -4.38 -14.57 -6.42
C ALA A 147 -3.96 -15.09 -5.04
N GLY A 148 -3.46 -14.20 -4.16
CA GLY A 148 -2.93 -14.59 -2.84
C GLY A 148 -1.55 -15.24 -2.91
N VAL A 149 -1.01 -15.38 -4.12
CA VAL A 149 0.36 -15.75 -4.47
C VAL A 149 0.89 -14.71 -5.45
N ILE A 150 2.22 -14.60 -5.55
CA ILE A 150 2.85 -13.69 -6.50
C ILE A 150 3.33 -14.51 -7.67
N HIS A 151 2.85 -14.17 -8.87
CA HIS A 151 3.35 -14.78 -10.09
C HIS A 151 4.40 -13.89 -10.75
N ASP A 152 5.55 -14.47 -11.05
CA ASP A 152 6.65 -13.82 -11.77
C ASP A 152 6.86 -14.37 -13.18
N GLU A 153 6.25 -15.51 -13.50
CA GLU A 153 6.34 -16.15 -14.81
C GLU A 153 5.13 -17.06 -15.10
N LEU A 154 5.00 -17.52 -16.35
CA LEU A 154 3.95 -18.49 -16.73
C LEU A 154 4.20 -19.89 -16.18
N GLY A 155 5.46 -20.29 -16.06
CA GLY A 155 5.87 -21.69 -15.85
C GLY A 155 5.65 -22.60 -17.06
N ALA A 156 5.14 -22.06 -18.18
CA ALA A 156 4.91 -22.80 -19.41
C ALA A 156 5.33 -21.98 -20.63
N ASP A 157 5.70 -22.64 -21.73
CA ASP A 157 6.01 -21.95 -23.00
C ASP A 157 4.76 -21.32 -23.63
N ARG A 158 3.60 -21.91 -23.36
CA ARG A 158 2.31 -21.42 -23.84
C ARG A 158 1.20 -21.75 -22.86
N LEU A 159 0.48 -20.74 -22.41
CA LEU A 159 -0.74 -20.85 -21.62
C LEU A 159 -1.93 -20.35 -22.44
N THR A 160 -2.97 -21.17 -22.58
CA THR A 160 -4.21 -20.81 -23.27
C THR A 160 -5.39 -20.86 -22.30
N VAL A 161 -6.03 -19.73 -22.07
CA VAL A 161 -7.27 -19.66 -21.27
C VAL A 161 -8.47 -19.59 -22.20
N VAL A 162 -9.39 -20.52 -22.05
CA VAL A 162 -10.58 -20.66 -22.89
C VAL A 162 -11.80 -20.26 -22.07
N ALA A 163 -12.52 -19.24 -22.54
CA ALA A 163 -13.77 -18.80 -21.93
C ALA A 163 -14.86 -19.89 -22.05
N PRO A 164 -15.94 -19.84 -21.26
CA PRO A 164 -17.10 -20.69 -21.47
C PRO A 164 -17.73 -20.49 -22.85
N GLU A 165 -18.47 -21.49 -23.35
CA GLU A 165 -19.16 -21.39 -24.64
C GLU A 165 -20.13 -20.21 -24.71
N SER A 166 -20.74 -19.82 -23.60
CA SER A 166 -21.70 -18.70 -23.57
C SER A 166 -21.03 -17.31 -23.55
N MET A 167 -19.70 -17.25 -23.44
CA MET A 167 -18.95 -16.03 -23.15
C MET A 167 -17.85 -15.74 -24.17
N ARG A 168 -17.24 -14.55 -24.05
CA ARG A 168 -16.05 -14.10 -24.78
C ARG A 168 -15.08 -13.39 -23.83
N VAL A 169 -13.79 -13.40 -24.17
CA VAL A 169 -12.77 -12.61 -23.47
C VAL A 169 -13.10 -11.13 -23.66
N ARG A 170 -13.25 -10.40 -22.55
CA ARG A 170 -13.54 -8.96 -22.57
C ARG A 170 -12.32 -8.14 -22.20
N GLN A 171 -11.59 -8.61 -21.20
CA GLN A 171 -10.36 -8.01 -20.72
C GLN A 171 -9.37 -9.15 -20.52
N ALA A 172 -8.21 -9.04 -21.17
CA ALA A 172 -7.13 -10.01 -21.14
C ALA A 172 -5.94 -9.39 -20.39
N VAL A 173 -4.99 -10.24 -20.00
CA VAL A 173 -3.70 -9.81 -19.45
C VAL A 173 -2.95 -9.02 -20.53
N ASP A 174 -2.16 -8.03 -20.11
CA ASP A 174 -1.30 -7.30 -21.03
C ASP A 174 -0.28 -8.25 -21.69
N GLY A 175 -0.04 -8.06 -22.99
CA GLY A 175 0.79 -8.99 -23.79
C GLY A 175 0.07 -10.26 -24.27
N ALA A 176 -1.15 -10.55 -23.79
CA ALA A 176 -1.92 -11.70 -24.28
C ALA A 176 -2.49 -11.46 -25.69
N THR A 177 -2.52 -12.52 -26.50
CA THR A 177 -3.23 -12.50 -27.79
C THR A 177 -4.61 -13.11 -27.63
N VAL A 178 -5.66 -12.38 -28.00
CA VAL A 178 -7.04 -12.87 -27.96
C VAL A 178 -7.44 -13.40 -29.34
N GLU A 179 -7.68 -14.71 -29.43
CA GLU A 179 -7.91 -15.42 -30.70
C GLU A 179 -9.10 -16.38 -30.62
N GLY A 180 -9.37 -17.05 -31.75
CA GLY A 180 -10.43 -18.02 -31.90
C GLY A 180 -11.78 -17.40 -32.30
N GLU A 181 -12.74 -18.27 -32.57
CA GLU A 181 -14.10 -17.86 -32.90
C GLU A 181 -14.67 -16.98 -31.78
N GLU A 182 -15.15 -15.79 -32.16
CA GLU A 182 -15.78 -14.83 -31.25
C GLU A 182 -14.89 -14.39 -30.06
N SER A 183 -13.56 -14.44 -30.17
CA SER A 183 -12.62 -14.01 -29.13
C SER A 183 -12.73 -14.81 -27.82
N ARG A 184 -12.86 -16.15 -27.94
CA ARG A 184 -13.02 -17.07 -26.81
C ARG A 184 -11.70 -17.46 -26.13
N ARG A 185 -10.55 -17.34 -26.81
CA ARG A 185 -9.26 -17.83 -26.31
C ARG A 185 -8.32 -16.67 -26.03
N MET A 186 -7.74 -16.65 -24.84
CA MET A 186 -6.62 -15.79 -24.46
C MET A 186 -5.35 -16.64 -24.47
N VAL A 187 -4.34 -16.25 -25.23
CA VAL A 187 -3.07 -16.97 -25.36
C VAL A 187 -1.94 -16.12 -24.81
N LEU A 188 -1.15 -16.72 -23.93
CA LEU A 188 0.04 -16.14 -23.32
C LEU A 188 1.24 -17.03 -23.66
N THR A 189 2.35 -16.40 -24.05
CA THR A 189 3.65 -17.07 -24.25
C THR A 189 4.73 -16.48 -23.35
N GLU A 190 4.48 -15.29 -22.83
CA GLU A 190 5.29 -14.62 -21.82
C GLU A 190 4.31 -14.02 -20.80
N TYR A 191 4.76 -13.89 -19.56
CA TYR A 191 4.04 -13.20 -18.51
C TYR A 191 5.04 -12.32 -17.80
N GLU A 192 4.95 -11.03 -18.05
CA GLU A 192 5.73 -10.04 -17.33
C GLU A 192 4.93 -9.65 -16.09
N HIS A 193 5.62 -9.56 -14.95
CA HIS A 193 5.04 -9.22 -13.66
C HIS A 193 4.12 -7.99 -13.76
N ASP A 194 2.80 -8.21 -13.74
CA ASP A 194 1.81 -7.16 -13.88
C ASP A 194 0.84 -7.13 -12.70
N ASP A 195 0.66 -5.93 -12.15
CA ASP A 195 -0.27 -5.61 -11.06
C ASP A 195 -1.65 -5.18 -11.60
N GLY A 196 -1.85 -5.15 -12.93
CA GLY A 196 -2.80 -4.22 -13.54
C GLY A 196 -4.20 -4.72 -13.88
N VAL A 197 -4.40 -6.00 -14.19
CA VAL A 197 -5.61 -6.40 -14.94
C VAL A 197 -6.22 -7.72 -14.49
N LEU A 198 -7.43 -7.62 -13.93
CA LEU A 198 -8.33 -8.77 -13.78
C LEU A 198 -8.84 -9.25 -15.15
N VAL A 199 -8.65 -10.53 -15.44
CA VAL A 199 -9.17 -11.16 -16.66
C VAL A 199 -10.68 -11.31 -16.52
N THR A 200 -11.44 -10.81 -17.50
CA THR A 200 -12.91 -10.86 -17.45
C THR A 200 -13.51 -11.47 -18.69
N PHE A 201 -14.52 -12.32 -18.47
CA PHE A 201 -15.36 -12.93 -19.50
C PHE A 201 -16.77 -12.38 -19.40
N ALA A 202 -17.34 -11.98 -20.53
CA ALA A 202 -18.69 -11.42 -20.58
C ALA A 202 -19.62 -12.29 -21.45
N PRO A 203 -20.92 -12.38 -21.10
CA PRO A 203 -21.90 -13.06 -21.94
C PRO A 203 -21.91 -12.49 -23.36
N ARG A 204 -22.04 -13.34 -24.37
CA ARG A 204 -22.03 -12.91 -25.78
C ARG A 204 -23.12 -11.90 -26.12
N ALA A 205 -24.30 -12.06 -25.52
CA ALA A 205 -25.44 -11.15 -25.69
C ALA A 205 -25.33 -9.82 -24.92
N ALA A 206 -24.30 -9.64 -24.09
CA ALA A 206 -24.14 -8.42 -23.31
C ALA A 206 -23.79 -7.22 -24.22
N LEU A 207 -24.42 -6.08 -23.94
CA LEU A 207 -24.17 -4.80 -24.62
C LEU A 207 -22.66 -4.49 -24.62
N PRO A 208 -22.11 -3.91 -25.70
CA PRO A 208 -20.67 -3.62 -25.84
C PRO A 208 -20.11 -2.54 -24.88
N GLN A 209 -20.85 -2.12 -23.85
CA GLN A 209 -20.48 -1.01 -22.97
C GLN A 209 -19.52 -1.43 -21.84
N PRO A 210 -18.66 -0.52 -21.33
CA PRO A 210 -17.69 -0.80 -20.25
C PRO A 210 -18.31 -0.92 -18.83
N ILE A 211 -19.60 -0.60 -18.69
CA ILE A 211 -20.30 -0.53 -17.40
C ILE A 211 -20.41 -1.89 -16.68
N PRO A 212 -20.72 -3.03 -17.36
CA PRO A 212 -20.88 -4.31 -16.68
C PRO A 212 -19.57 -4.80 -16.05
N THR A 213 -18.43 -4.59 -16.72
CA THR A 213 -17.10 -4.95 -16.19
C THR A 213 -16.75 -4.09 -14.96
N ALA A 214 -17.04 -2.79 -14.99
CA ALA A 214 -16.83 -1.91 -13.83
C ALA A 214 -17.72 -2.29 -12.64
N ILE A 215 -18.99 -2.66 -12.88
CA ILE A 215 -19.90 -3.14 -11.83
C ILE A 215 -19.45 -4.50 -11.29
N ALA A 216 -18.96 -5.38 -12.16
CA ALA A 216 -18.45 -6.70 -11.78
C ALA A 216 -17.24 -6.58 -10.85
N VAL A 217 -16.25 -5.76 -11.24
CA VAL A 217 -15.08 -5.45 -10.42
C VAL A 217 -15.49 -4.74 -9.14
N ALA A 218 -16.36 -3.72 -9.21
CA ALA A 218 -16.84 -3.00 -8.03
C ALA A 218 -17.61 -3.91 -7.05
N HIS A 219 -18.36 -4.89 -7.53
CA HIS A 219 -19.09 -5.82 -6.66
C HIS A 219 -18.14 -6.76 -5.91
N LEU A 220 -17.06 -7.20 -6.55
CA LEU A 220 -16.01 -8.00 -5.91
C LEU A 220 -15.17 -7.17 -4.94
N THR A 221 -14.83 -5.93 -5.32
CA THR A 221 -13.94 -5.07 -4.53
C THR A 221 -14.67 -4.29 -3.44
N ALA A 222 -15.97 -4.01 -3.56
CA ALA A 222 -16.68 -3.17 -2.60
C ALA A 222 -16.73 -3.74 -1.17
N PRO A 223 -17.00 -5.04 -0.94
CA PRO A 223 -16.95 -5.61 0.40
C PRO A 223 -15.54 -5.55 1.01
N VAL A 224 -14.51 -5.82 0.19
CA VAL A 224 -13.11 -5.71 0.59
C VAL A 224 -12.77 -4.28 0.95
N PHE A 225 -13.10 -3.32 0.07
CA PHE A 225 -12.92 -1.90 0.29
C PHE A 225 -13.64 -1.41 1.55
N ALA A 226 -14.89 -1.82 1.77
CA ALA A 226 -15.65 -1.43 2.94
C ALA A 226 -15.03 -2.01 4.23
N GLY A 227 -14.60 -3.27 4.20
CA GLY A 227 -13.89 -3.92 5.30
C GLY A 227 -12.57 -3.22 5.63
N ASN A 228 -11.76 -2.97 4.61
CA ASN A 228 -10.46 -2.30 4.71
C ASN A 228 -10.62 -0.85 5.18
N LEU A 229 -11.58 -0.11 4.62
CA LEU A 229 -11.89 1.25 5.07
C LEU A 229 -12.30 1.25 6.54
N LEU A 230 -13.13 0.30 6.98
CA LEU A 230 -13.53 0.21 8.38
C LEU A 230 -12.35 -0.14 9.29
N LEU A 231 -11.54 -1.12 8.91
CA LEU A 231 -10.45 -1.65 9.75
C LEU A 231 -9.22 -0.74 9.78
N PHE A 232 -8.80 -0.19 8.64
CA PHE A 232 -7.62 0.66 8.55
C PHE A 232 -7.90 2.14 8.80
N VAL A 233 -9.07 2.65 8.39
CA VAL A 233 -9.41 4.08 8.53
C VAL A 233 -10.40 4.30 9.66
N GLY A 234 -11.48 3.53 9.70
CA GLY A 234 -12.57 3.71 10.67
C GLY A 234 -12.14 3.50 12.11
N LEU A 235 -11.58 2.33 12.42
CA LEU A 235 -11.20 1.95 13.78
C LEU A 235 -10.02 2.79 14.32
N PRO A 236 -8.85 2.86 13.66
CA PRO A 236 -7.76 3.77 14.04
C PRO A 236 -8.19 5.23 14.11
N GLY A 237 -9.03 5.67 13.17
CA GLY A 237 -9.54 7.04 13.14
C GLY A 237 -10.44 7.37 14.32
N ALA A 238 -11.31 6.46 14.71
CA ALA A 238 -12.15 6.62 15.90
C ALA A 238 -11.29 6.71 17.18
N LEU A 239 -10.28 5.84 17.31
CA LEU A 239 -9.32 5.88 18.43
C LEU A 239 -8.55 7.19 18.47
N PHE A 240 -8.03 7.64 17.32
CA PHE A 240 -7.34 8.91 17.20
C PHE A 240 -8.23 10.08 17.59
N LEU A 241 -9.47 10.14 17.08
CA LEU A 241 -10.40 11.22 17.39
C LEU A 241 -10.77 11.24 18.89
N GLY A 242 -10.98 10.07 19.49
CA GLY A 242 -11.20 9.94 20.93
C GLY A 242 -10.00 10.40 21.76
N GLY A 243 -8.79 9.93 21.41
CA GLY A 243 -7.55 10.34 22.05
C GLY A 243 -7.25 11.83 21.88
N PHE A 244 -7.42 12.38 20.67
CA PHE A 244 -7.27 13.80 20.38
C PHE A 244 -8.25 14.65 21.20
N TRP A 245 -9.51 14.21 21.32
CA TRP A 245 -10.49 14.89 22.16
C TRP A 245 -10.05 14.91 23.63
N LEU A 246 -9.62 13.77 24.19
CA LEU A 246 -9.11 13.66 25.57
C LEU A 246 -7.88 14.56 25.80
N VAL A 247 -6.89 14.50 24.91
CA VAL A 247 -5.67 15.32 24.98
C VAL A 247 -6.00 16.81 24.86
N SER A 248 -6.87 17.19 23.93
CA SER A 248 -7.29 18.59 23.78
C SER A 248 -7.99 19.12 25.02
N ALA A 249 -8.85 18.31 25.66
CA ALA A 249 -9.51 18.66 26.91
C ALA A 249 -8.52 18.76 28.09
N ALA A 250 -7.48 17.92 28.12
CA ALA A 250 -6.41 18.01 29.11
C ALA A 250 -5.57 19.28 28.92
N VAL A 251 -5.19 19.60 27.68
CA VAL A 251 -4.46 20.82 27.32
C VAL A 251 -5.26 22.07 27.69
N ASP A 252 -6.57 22.09 27.41
CA ASP A 252 -7.48 23.18 27.80
C ASP A 252 -7.54 23.35 29.34
N ARG A 253 -7.50 22.25 30.11
CA ARG A 253 -7.52 22.29 31.59
C ARG A 253 -6.21 22.77 32.20
N VAL A 254 -5.06 22.31 31.68
CA VAL A 254 -3.73 22.61 32.26
C VAL A 254 -3.32 24.06 32.01
N ARG A 255 -3.95 24.77 31.07
CA ARG A 255 -3.63 26.16 30.70
C ARG A 255 -2.11 26.36 30.53
N PRO A 256 -1.48 25.68 29.57
CA PRO A 256 -0.02 25.69 29.38
C PRO A 256 0.58 27.10 29.16
N SER A 257 -0.25 28.12 28.92
CA SER A 257 0.17 29.52 28.90
C SER A 257 0.93 29.96 30.16
N GLU A 258 0.59 29.46 31.35
CA GLU A 258 1.26 29.84 32.61
C GLU A 258 2.61 29.14 32.83
N TRP A 259 2.77 27.94 32.28
CA TRP A 259 4.04 27.21 32.33
C TRP A 259 4.99 27.71 31.25
N LEU A 260 4.49 27.91 30.02
CA LEU A 260 5.28 28.44 28.90
C LEU A 260 5.67 29.90 29.10
N SER A 261 4.88 30.71 29.81
CA SER A 261 5.29 32.09 30.16
C SER A 261 6.53 32.10 31.06
N ARG A 262 6.62 31.17 32.03
CA ARG A 262 7.80 31.00 32.90
C ARG A 262 9.03 30.51 32.14
N VAL A 263 8.86 29.59 31.20
CA VAL A 263 9.97 29.11 30.35
C VAL A 263 10.43 30.21 29.38
N ARG A 264 9.48 31.00 28.84
CA ARG A 264 9.74 32.09 27.90
C ARG A 264 10.56 33.22 28.51
N SER A 265 10.33 33.58 29.76
CA SER A 265 11.09 34.67 30.41
C SER A 265 12.59 34.41 30.49
N GLY A 266 13.04 33.16 30.32
CA GLY A 266 14.46 32.80 30.36
C GLY A 266 15.14 32.56 29.01
N LEU A 267 14.41 32.22 27.93
CA LEU A 267 14.99 31.54 26.75
C LEU A 267 14.82 32.25 25.40
N GLY A 268 14.18 33.43 25.34
CA GLY A 268 14.05 34.18 24.08
C GLY A 268 13.02 33.55 23.10
N PRO A 269 13.23 33.60 21.77
CA PRO A 269 12.25 33.16 20.78
C PRO A 269 11.84 31.69 21.00
N SER A 270 10.63 31.34 20.55
CA SER A 270 9.85 30.19 21.06
C SER A 270 10.69 28.92 21.31
N PRO A 271 10.74 28.39 22.55
CA PRO A 271 11.56 27.23 22.89
C PRO A 271 11.21 25.99 22.07
N VAL A 272 9.96 25.91 21.60
CA VAL A 272 9.50 24.85 20.71
C VAL A 272 10.18 24.93 19.34
N ALA A 273 10.24 26.10 18.72
CA ALA A 273 10.87 26.23 17.40
C ALA A 273 12.36 25.90 17.44
N LEU A 274 13.06 26.32 18.50
CA LEU A 274 14.47 25.98 18.72
C LEU A 274 14.65 24.48 18.95
N LEU A 275 13.82 23.87 19.81
CA LEU A 275 13.87 22.43 20.07
C LEU A 275 13.58 21.63 18.80
N THR A 276 12.53 21.97 18.04
CA THR A 276 12.19 21.28 16.78
C THR A 276 13.32 21.39 15.76
N THR A 277 13.93 22.57 15.63
CA THR A 277 15.08 22.78 14.73
C THR A 277 16.29 21.95 15.16
N ALA A 278 16.62 21.99 16.46
CA ALA A 278 17.74 21.26 17.03
C ALA A 278 17.56 19.74 16.90
N VAL A 279 16.36 19.22 17.22
CA VAL A 279 16.02 17.81 17.04
C VAL A 279 16.13 17.41 15.57
N GLY A 280 15.60 18.21 14.65
CA GLY A 280 15.74 17.96 13.21
C GLY A 280 17.19 17.90 12.75
N LEU A 281 18.03 18.86 13.17
CA LEU A 281 19.45 18.89 12.83
C LEU A 281 20.22 17.71 13.42
N CYS A 282 19.97 17.36 14.69
CA CYS A 282 20.59 16.20 15.34
C CYS A 282 20.19 14.90 14.65
N TYR A 283 18.90 14.75 14.28
CA TYR A 283 18.40 13.57 13.58
C TYR A 283 18.98 13.48 12.17
N LEU A 284 19.04 14.58 11.43
CA LEU A 284 19.67 14.66 10.10
C LEU A 284 21.15 14.27 10.17
N ALA A 285 21.91 14.88 11.09
CA ALA A 285 23.34 14.59 11.25
C ALA A 285 23.57 13.13 11.66
N TYR A 286 22.75 12.61 12.58
CA TYR A 286 22.83 11.21 13.01
C TYR A 286 22.53 10.24 11.87
N SER A 287 21.49 10.49 11.06
CA SER A 287 21.12 9.64 9.93
C SER A 287 22.23 9.60 8.87
N VAL A 288 22.79 10.77 8.52
CA VAL A 288 23.93 10.88 7.58
C VAL A 288 25.17 10.17 8.12
N LEU A 289 25.47 10.31 9.42
CA LEU A 289 26.60 9.61 10.03
C LEU A 289 26.38 8.08 10.05
N ALA A 290 25.15 7.62 10.28
CA ALA A 290 24.80 6.21 10.27
C ALA A 290 25.02 5.56 8.89
N GLU A 291 24.70 6.28 7.81
CA GLU A 291 24.95 5.84 6.43
C GLU A 291 26.44 5.85 6.05
N LEU A 292 27.18 6.88 6.45
CA LEU A 292 28.59 7.03 6.09
C LEU A 292 29.53 6.11 6.89
N ALA A 293 29.14 5.70 8.09
CA ALA A 293 29.99 4.92 9.00
C ALA A 293 29.22 3.77 9.68
N PRO A 294 28.66 2.81 8.93
CA PRO A 294 27.87 1.71 9.49
C PRO A 294 28.68 0.83 10.46
N SER A 295 29.99 0.71 10.23
CA SER A 295 30.93 -0.02 11.11
C SER A 295 31.21 0.67 12.45
N VAL A 296 31.05 1.99 12.53
CA VAL A 296 31.31 2.77 13.75
C VAL A 296 30.07 2.85 14.63
N LEU A 297 28.89 2.92 14.01
CA LEU A 297 27.61 3.04 14.71
C LEU A 297 26.89 1.70 14.91
N GLY A 298 27.43 0.61 14.36
CA GLY A 298 27.02 -0.77 14.68
C GLY A 298 25.60 -1.13 14.28
N GLY A 299 25.06 -0.51 13.22
CA GLY A 299 23.61 -0.50 12.99
C GLY A 299 22.95 0.28 14.12
N GLY A 300 22.95 1.62 13.99
CA GLY A 300 22.61 2.52 15.09
C GLY A 300 21.26 2.19 15.76
N PRO A 301 21.08 2.55 17.06
CA PRO A 301 19.84 2.30 17.80
C PRO A 301 18.63 2.77 16.98
N SER A 302 17.89 1.79 16.46
CA SER A 302 16.67 2.05 15.73
C SER A 302 15.64 2.60 16.71
N ILE A 303 15.24 3.85 16.54
CA ILE A 303 14.17 4.44 17.35
C ILE A 303 12.90 3.69 16.95
N LEU A 304 12.39 2.85 17.86
CA LEU A 304 11.24 1.96 17.61
C LEU A 304 11.47 0.90 16.53
N GLY A 305 12.72 0.47 16.30
CA GLY A 305 13.03 -0.55 15.31
C GLY A 305 13.06 -0.06 13.86
N VAL A 306 12.94 1.26 13.63
CA VAL A 306 13.07 1.85 12.29
C VAL A 306 14.41 2.57 12.14
N PRO A 307 15.17 2.34 11.06
CA PRO A 307 16.43 3.03 10.81
C PRO A 307 16.22 4.54 10.68
N PRO A 308 17.17 5.37 11.15
CA PRO A 308 17.07 6.82 11.04
C PRO A 308 17.10 7.25 9.57
N SER A 309 16.12 8.05 9.12
CA SER A 309 16.04 8.50 7.73
C SER A 309 16.44 10.00 7.60
N PRO A 310 17.47 10.34 6.81
CA PRO A 310 17.88 11.75 6.66
C PRO A 310 16.74 12.66 6.17
N GLU A 311 15.74 12.11 5.49
CA GLU A 311 14.57 12.81 4.98
C GLU A 311 13.67 13.40 6.06
N VAL A 312 13.49 12.66 7.16
CA VAL A 312 12.74 13.17 8.32
C VAL A 312 13.49 14.30 9.00
N GLY A 313 14.82 14.17 9.08
CA GLY A 313 15.70 15.21 9.64
C GLY A 313 15.57 16.52 8.87
N ALA A 314 15.67 16.46 7.53
CA ALA A 314 15.53 17.63 6.67
C ALA A 314 14.18 18.33 6.83
N GLY A 315 13.08 17.56 6.85
CA GLY A 315 11.73 18.08 7.04
C GLY A 315 11.55 18.79 8.39
N LEU A 316 12.04 18.21 9.48
CA LEU A 316 11.99 18.79 10.83
C LEU A 316 12.80 20.08 10.92
N THR A 317 14.00 20.11 10.34
CA THR A 317 14.87 21.31 10.33
C THR A 317 14.20 22.46 9.60
N VAL A 318 13.63 22.22 8.41
CA VAL A 318 12.93 23.25 7.65
C VAL A 318 11.69 23.76 8.38
N PHE A 319 10.91 22.86 8.99
CA PHE A 319 9.72 23.26 9.76
C PHE A 319 10.09 24.07 11.01
N GLY A 320 11.08 23.63 11.77
CA GLY A 320 11.59 24.33 12.94
C GLY A 320 12.11 25.73 12.58
N GLY A 321 12.94 25.83 11.54
CA GLY A 321 13.47 27.10 11.04
C GLY A 321 12.36 28.06 10.58
N TRP A 322 11.33 27.54 9.92
CA TRP A 322 10.15 28.31 9.55
C TRP A 322 9.41 28.88 10.77
N LEU A 323 9.24 28.08 11.83
CA LEU A 323 8.65 28.55 13.08
C LEU A 323 9.53 29.65 13.74
N VAL A 324 10.86 29.51 13.72
CA VAL A 324 11.76 30.56 14.23
C VAL A 324 11.52 31.87 13.47
N VAL A 325 11.44 31.84 12.14
CA VAL A 325 11.18 33.04 11.33
C VAL A 325 9.80 33.66 11.62
N LEU A 326 8.75 32.83 11.73
CA LEU A 326 7.40 33.33 12.02
C LEU A 326 7.28 33.97 13.39
N THR A 327 7.95 33.40 14.39
CA THR A 327 7.92 33.88 15.76
C THR A 327 8.73 35.17 15.90
N ALA A 328 9.89 35.28 15.23
CA ALA A 328 10.69 36.49 15.19
C ALA A 328 10.00 37.66 14.46
N ARG A 329 9.17 37.37 13.44
CA ARG A 329 8.44 38.39 12.67
C ARG A 329 7.02 38.67 13.17
N GLU A 330 6.56 37.94 14.19
CA GLU A 330 5.20 38.04 14.75
C GLU A 330 4.05 37.79 13.74
N VAL A 331 4.32 37.08 12.64
CA VAL A 331 3.36 36.81 11.55
C VAL A 331 2.68 35.44 11.69
N THR A 332 2.34 35.05 12.92
CA THR A 332 1.71 33.74 13.18
C THR A 332 0.23 33.76 12.77
N SER A 333 -0.07 33.02 11.70
CA SER A 333 -1.43 32.77 11.22
C SER A 333 -1.57 31.29 10.89
N TYR A 334 -2.80 30.77 10.93
CA TYR A 334 -3.06 29.39 10.54
C TYR A 334 -2.50 29.05 9.14
N ARG A 335 -2.61 30.00 8.19
CA ARG A 335 -2.09 29.81 6.82
C ARG A 335 -0.57 29.72 6.77
N THR A 336 0.12 30.54 7.55
CA THR A 336 1.59 30.51 7.60
C THR A 336 2.09 29.23 8.25
N LEU A 337 1.37 28.68 9.24
CA LEU A 337 1.68 27.36 9.81
C LEU A 337 1.46 26.21 8.81
N VAL A 338 0.34 26.21 8.09
CA VAL A 338 0.08 25.21 7.03
C VAL A 338 1.12 25.30 5.90
N ALA A 339 1.55 26.51 5.53
CA ALA A 339 2.65 26.68 4.57
C ALA A 339 3.97 26.08 5.10
N GLY A 340 4.22 26.17 6.40
CA GLY A 340 5.35 25.50 7.04
C GLY A 340 5.29 23.98 6.92
N VAL A 341 4.11 23.37 7.13
CA VAL A 341 3.91 21.93 6.93
C VAL A 341 4.19 21.54 5.47
N ALA A 342 3.70 22.33 4.51
CA ALA A 342 3.97 22.09 3.09
C ALA A 342 5.45 22.23 2.74
N LEU A 343 6.17 23.21 3.29
CA LEU A 343 7.62 23.35 3.11
C LEU A 343 8.39 22.17 3.70
N SER A 344 7.96 21.66 4.86
CA SER A 344 8.51 20.45 5.47
C SER A 344 8.34 19.24 4.55
N ALA A 345 7.16 19.06 3.96
CA ALA A 345 6.89 18.00 2.99
C ALA A 345 7.80 18.09 1.76
N VAL A 346 7.96 19.29 1.20
CA VAL A 346 8.83 19.53 0.03
C VAL A 346 10.30 19.24 0.38
N ALA A 347 10.74 19.62 1.57
CA ALA A 347 12.10 19.35 2.02
C ALA A 347 12.35 17.85 2.18
N THR A 348 11.45 17.13 2.84
CA THR A 348 11.52 15.67 3.02
C THR A 348 11.50 14.93 1.67
N ALA A 349 10.59 15.29 0.76
CA ALA A 349 10.54 14.68 -0.57
C ALA A 349 11.79 15.03 -1.40
N GLY A 350 12.26 16.28 -1.33
CA GLY A 350 13.45 16.74 -2.03
C GLY A 350 14.72 16.01 -1.57
N SER A 351 14.89 15.78 -0.26
CA SER A 351 16.01 14.97 0.24
C SER A 351 15.87 13.50 -0.16
N ALA A 352 14.65 12.94 -0.12
CA ALA A 352 14.40 11.57 -0.55
C ALA A 352 14.84 11.35 -2.01
N VAL A 353 14.47 12.27 -2.91
CA VAL A 353 14.86 12.24 -4.34
C VAL A 353 16.37 12.39 -4.51
N ALA A 354 16.98 13.30 -3.75
CA ALA A 354 18.42 13.58 -3.85
C ALA A 354 19.28 12.40 -3.39
N LEU A 355 18.82 11.66 -2.37
CA LEU A 355 19.56 10.53 -1.79
C LEU A 355 19.29 9.20 -2.50
N ASN A 356 18.06 8.98 -2.99
CA ASN A 356 17.64 7.72 -3.60
C ASN A 356 17.71 7.70 -5.15
N GLY A 357 18.51 8.58 -5.76
CA GLY A 357 18.79 8.51 -7.19
C GLY A 357 17.62 8.85 -8.12
N GLY A 358 16.66 9.68 -7.67
CA GLY A 358 15.67 10.30 -8.56
C GLY A 358 14.29 9.67 -8.64
N SER A 359 14.02 8.53 -7.99
CA SER A 359 12.68 7.91 -8.01
C SER A 359 11.83 8.31 -6.79
N LEU A 360 10.78 9.10 -7.02
CA LEU A 360 9.80 9.47 -5.98
C LEU A 360 8.98 8.27 -5.51
N ALA A 361 8.70 7.32 -6.41
CA ALA A 361 7.81 6.19 -6.13
C ALA A 361 8.36 5.19 -5.09
N ARG A 362 9.70 5.07 -4.99
CA ARG A 362 10.36 4.21 -3.99
C ARG A 362 10.73 4.93 -2.69
N SER A 363 10.64 6.26 -2.65
CA SER A 363 11.34 7.07 -1.63
C SER A 363 10.44 7.84 -0.66
N VAL A 364 9.11 7.81 -0.83
CA VAL A 364 8.21 8.31 0.23
C VAL A 364 8.10 7.24 1.31
N ASP A 365 9.09 7.23 2.20
CA ASP A 365 9.12 6.34 3.36
C ASP A 365 7.94 6.66 4.30
N PHE A 366 7.39 5.64 4.94
CA PHE A 366 6.34 5.74 5.96
C PHE A 366 6.70 6.80 7.03
N GLN A 367 7.99 6.96 7.34
CA GLN A 367 8.47 7.97 8.29
C GLN A 367 8.21 9.41 7.83
N ALA A 368 8.31 9.70 6.53
CA ALA A 368 8.00 11.02 5.98
C ALA A 368 6.53 11.38 6.22
N LEU A 369 5.63 10.40 6.02
CA LEU A 369 4.20 10.57 6.25
C LEU A 369 3.88 10.75 7.74
N LEU A 370 4.56 10.01 8.63
CA LEU A 370 4.46 10.20 10.07
C LEU A 370 4.93 11.59 10.52
N LEU A 371 6.01 12.10 9.93
CA LEU A 371 6.48 13.45 10.19
C LEU A 371 5.42 14.49 9.83
N LEU A 372 4.82 14.37 8.64
CA LEU A 372 3.75 15.27 8.20
C LEU A 372 2.53 15.21 9.11
N ALA A 373 2.15 14.01 9.56
CA ALA A 373 1.12 13.84 10.57
C ALA A 373 1.47 14.61 11.84
N ALA A 374 2.70 14.45 12.37
CA ALA A 374 3.13 15.10 13.61
C ALA A 374 3.15 16.63 13.47
N VAL A 375 3.74 17.14 12.39
CA VAL A 375 3.89 18.57 12.12
C VAL A 375 2.52 19.25 11.90
N SER A 376 1.52 18.53 11.37
CA SER A 376 0.14 19.02 11.22
C SER A 376 -0.56 19.38 12.54
N LEU A 377 -0.07 18.86 13.68
CA LEU A 377 -0.66 19.15 14.98
C LEU A 377 -0.35 20.56 15.48
N VAL A 378 0.70 21.21 14.96
CA VAL A 378 0.98 22.62 15.28
C VAL A 378 -0.11 23.55 14.73
N PRO A 379 -0.49 23.54 13.44
CA PRO A 379 -1.63 24.31 12.96
C PRO A 379 -2.96 23.85 13.58
N ALA A 380 -3.12 22.57 13.92
CA ALA A 380 -4.29 22.09 14.64
C ALA A 380 -4.41 22.73 16.03
N GLY A 381 -3.31 22.74 16.79
CA GLY A 381 -3.22 23.37 18.11
C GLY A 381 -3.47 24.87 18.03
N TYR A 382 -2.91 25.54 17.02
CA TYR A 382 -3.18 26.97 16.80
C TYR A 382 -4.66 27.24 16.53
N ALA A 383 -5.32 26.41 15.71
CA ALA A 383 -6.75 26.52 15.46
C ALA A 383 -7.56 26.26 16.73
N LEU A 384 -7.17 25.29 17.54
CA LEU A 384 -7.79 24.97 18.83
C LEU A 384 -7.69 26.15 19.80
N GLY A 385 -6.50 26.74 19.97
CA GLY A 385 -6.27 27.92 20.81
C GLY A 385 -7.02 29.18 20.35
N ARG A 386 -7.44 29.24 19.08
CA ARG A 386 -8.34 30.28 18.55
C ARG A 386 -9.83 29.91 18.63
N GLY A 387 -10.19 28.85 19.35
CA GLY A 387 -11.57 28.37 19.50
C GLY A 387 -12.16 27.69 18.25
N ARG A 388 -11.35 27.41 17.23
CA ARG A 388 -11.81 26.82 15.96
C ARG A 388 -11.70 25.29 15.96
N ARG A 389 -12.44 24.64 16.88
CA ARG A 389 -12.38 23.18 17.11
C ARG A 389 -12.55 22.34 15.85
N ARG A 390 -13.51 22.67 14.98
CA ARG A 390 -13.74 21.93 13.72
C ARG A 390 -12.51 21.94 12.81
N LEU A 391 -11.84 23.10 12.68
CA LEU A 391 -10.64 23.23 11.86
C LEU A 391 -9.46 22.46 12.47
N ALA A 392 -9.33 22.49 13.80
CA ALA A 392 -8.30 21.73 14.52
C ALA A 392 -8.45 20.23 14.26
N VAL A 393 -9.65 19.69 14.44
CA VAL A 393 -9.95 18.26 14.20
C VAL A 393 -9.68 17.89 12.74
N LEU A 394 -10.16 18.67 11.76
CA LEU A 394 -9.92 18.39 10.35
C LEU A 394 -8.43 18.41 9.99
N THR A 395 -7.65 19.32 10.57
CA THR A 395 -6.20 19.41 10.31
C THR A 395 -5.47 18.21 10.89
N ALA A 396 -5.73 17.90 12.16
CA ALA A 396 -5.09 16.80 12.87
C ALA A 396 -5.47 15.44 12.28
N PHE A 397 -6.75 15.23 11.98
CA PHE A 397 -7.24 14.00 11.37
C PHE A 397 -6.74 13.82 9.94
N GLY A 398 -6.73 14.89 9.13
CA GLY A 398 -6.16 14.85 7.80
C GLY A 398 -4.67 14.48 7.80
N GLY A 399 -3.89 15.02 8.74
CA GLY A 399 -2.49 14.64 8.91
C GLY A 399 -2.33 13.18 9.37
N PHE A 400 -3.13 12.75 10.34
CA PHE A 400 -3.14 11.37 10.85
C PHE A 400 -3.48 10.31 9.79
N LEU A 401 -4.39 10.62 8.86
CA LEU A 401 -4.79 9.66 7.82
C LEU A 401 -3.75 9.46 6.74
N LEU A 402 -2.84 10.42 6.51
CA LEU A 402 -1.80 10.31 5.47
C LEU A 402 -0.95 9.02 5.58
N PRO A 403 -0.32 8.71 6.73
CA PRO A 403 0.48 7.50 6.87
C PRO A 403 -0.33 6.20 6.81
N ILE A 404 -1.67 6.27 6.92
CA ILE A 404 -2.54 5.09 6.82
C ILE A 404 -2.99 4.88 5.38
N VAL A 405 -3.51 5.92 4.72
CA VAL A 405 -4.20 5.79 3.44
C VAL A 405 -3.22 5.71 2.27
N VAL A 406 -2.03 6.32 2.38
CA VAL A 406 -1.05 6.32 1.28
C VAL A 406 -0.43 4.95 1.04
N PRO A 407 0.06 4.21 2.06
CA PRO A 407 0.70 2.91 1.82
C PRO A 407 -0.28 1.72 1.72
N ILE A 408 -1.55 1.89 2.11
CA ILE A 408 -2.51 0.79 2.17
C ILE A 408 -3.42 0.82 0.94
N SER A 409 -3.36 -0.22 0.12
CA SER A 409 -4.36 -0.46 -0.91
C SER A 409 -5.67 -0.89 -0.27
N LEU A 410 -6.71 -0.05 -0.39
CA LEU A 410 -8.02 -0.37 0.17
C LEU A 410 -8.75 -1.44 -0.66
N THR A 411 -8.33 -1.71 -1.88
CA THR A 411 -8.97 -2.68 -2.79
C THR A 411 -8.42 -4.09 -2.68
N THR A 412 -7.25 -4.26 -2.07
CA THR A 412 -6.57 -5.56 -1.96
C THR A 412 -7.18 -6.39 -0.82
N PRO A 413 -7.54 -7.67 -1.04
CA PRO A 413 -8.07 -8.54 0.00
C PRO A 413 -7.09 -8.71 1.17
N LEU A 414 -7.66 -8.95 2.35
CA LEU A 414 -6.89 -9.10 3.57
C LEU A 414 -6.18 -10.46 3.60
N ASP A 415 -4.86 -10.43 3.62
CA ASP A 415 -3.99 -11.60 3.77
C ASP A 415 -3.64 -11.89 5.25
N ARG A 416 -2.76 -12.86 5.51
CA ARG A 416 -2.33 -13.19 6.89
C ARG A 416 -1.53 -12.04 7.54
N PHE A 417 -0.82 -11.21 6.77
CA PHE A 417 -0.04 -10.08 7.30
C PHE A 417 -0.91 -8.88 7.67
N THR A 418 -2.11 -8.78 7.11
CA THR A 418 -3.12 -7.77 7.45
C THR A 418 -3.30 -7.59 8.95
N PHE A 419 -3.32 -8.68 9.72
CA PHE A 419 -3.51 -8.58 11.16
C PHE A 419 -2.47 -7.68 11.84
N LEU A 420 -1.20 -7.79 11.44
CA LEU A 420 -0.12 -6.95 11.97
C LEU A 420 -0.27 -5.51 11.50
N VAL A 421 -0.68 -5.28 10.26
CA VAL A 421 -0.91 -3.92 9.72
C VAL A 421 -2.08 -3.25 10.45
N VAL A 422 -3.21 -3.94 10.63
CA VAL A 422 -4.37 -3.44 11.39
C VAL A 422 -3.99 -3.17 12.84
N LEU A 423 -3.27 -4.10 13.49
CA LEU A 423 -2.80 -3.91 14.86
C LEU A 423 -1.89 -2.68 14.98
N SER A 424 -0.97 -2.51 14.03
CA SER A 424 -0.07 -1.35 13.97
C SER A 424 -0.84 -0.05 13.76
N ALA A 425 -1.81 -0.03 12.87
CA ALA A 425 -2.69 1.12 12.64
C ALA A 425 -3.52 1.47 13.89
N VAL A 426 -4.03 0.47 14.61
CA VAL A 426 -4.76 0.64 15.87
C VAL A 426 -3.86 1.22 16.97
N VAL A 427 -2.67 0.64 17.15
CA VAL A 427 -1.66 1.15 18.11
C VAL A 427 -1.25 2.58 17.75
N TYR A 428 -1.05 2.87 16.47
CA TYR A 428 -0.78 4.21 15.97
C TYR A 428 -1.94 5.17 16.30
N GLY A 429 -3.18 4.81 15.98
CA GLY A 429 -4.38 5.60 16.32
C GLY A 429 -4.53 5.92 17.80
N ALA A 430 -4.23 4.95 18.67
CA ALA A 430 -4.33 5.13 20.12
C ALA A 430 -3.17 5.95 20.70
N SER A 431 -1.94 5.71 20.26
CA SER A 431 -0.74 6.33 20.85
C SER A 431 -0.41 7.71 20.29
N PHE A 432 -0.71 7.96 19.01
CA PHE A 432 -0.30 9.16 18.31
C PHE A 432 -0.80 10.48 18.95
N PRO A 433 -2.07 10.62 19.39
CA PRO A 433 -2.53 11.82 20.08
C PRO A 433 -1.74 12.14 21.35
N VAL A 434 -1.32 11.11 22.09
CA VAL A 434 -0.58 11.24 23.35
C VAL A 434 0.86 11.65 23.07
N LEU A 435 1.54 10.92 22.18
CA LEU A 435 2.93 11.17 21.81
C LEU A 435 3.11 12.55 21.17
N ALA A 436 2.14 12.99 20.38
CA ALA A 436 2.22 14.25 19.66
C ALA A 436 1.49 15.42 20.38
N SER A 437 1.00 15.19 21.60
CA SER A 437 0.43 16.23 22.46
C SER A 437 1.34 17.45 22.70
N PRO A 438 2.68 17.35 22.78
CA PRO A 438 3.54 18.52 22.93
C PRO A 438 3.47 19.48 21.73
N LEU A 439 3.35 18.95 20.51
CA LEU A 439 3.21 19.76 19.29
C LEU A 439 1.85 20.45 19.24
N LEU A 440 0.80 19.76 19.70
CA LEU A 440 -0.53 20.37 19.84
C LEU A 440 -0.51 21.53 20.85
N ALA A 441 0.09 21.32 22.01
CA ALA A 441 0.24 22.34 23.05
C ALA A 441 1.12 23.52 22.61
N ALA A 442 2.16 23.25 21.81
CA ALA A 442 2.95 24.30 21.19
C ALA A 442 2.09 25.16 20.27
N GLY A 443 1.28 24.53 19.41
CA GLY A 443 0.33 25.21 18.54
C GLY A 443 -0.64 26.11 19.31
N THR A 444 -1.25 25.60 20.39
CA THR A 444 -2.19 26.39 21.21
C THR A 444 -1.51 27.60 21.85
N SER A 445 -0.25 27.47 22.27
CA SER A 445 0.51 28.58 22.84
C SER A 445 0.77 29.71 21.83
N LEU A 446 1.02 29.38 20.56
CA LEU A 446 1.21 30.35 19.47
C LEU A 446 -0.07 31.16 19.20
N ALA A 447 -1.24 30.64 19.56
CA ALA A 447 -2.51 31.33 19.36
C ALA A 447 -2.69 32.54 20.29
N GLY A 448 -2.13 32.48 21.51
CA GLY A 448 -2.32 33.46 22.58
C GLY A 448 -1.47 34.74 22.47
N TRP A 449 -0.55 34.83 21.51
CA TRP A 449 0.44 35.92 21.46
C TRP A 449 -0.06 37.28 20.94
N ARG A 450 -1.34 37.42 20.55
CA ARG A 450 -1.83 38.67 19.93
C ARG A 450 -2.87 39.46 20.74
N THR A 451 -3.28 38.99 21.91
CA THR A 451 -4.38 39.62 22.66
C THR A 451 -3.95 40.68 23.68
N THR A 452 -2.65 40.89 23.92
CA THR A 452 -2.21 41.71 25.07
C THR A 452 -1.90 43.18 24.75
N GLU A 453 -1.90 43.61 23.49
CA GLU A 453 -1.35 44.95 23.13
C GLU A 453 -2.34 45.98 22.56
N ALA A 454 -3.64 45.70 22.52
CA ALA A 454 -4.58 46.66 21.92
C ALA A 454 -5.92 46.76 22.65
N GLU A 455 -5.90 46.83 23.98
CA GLU A 455 -6.94 47.57 24.70
C GLU A 455 -6.39 49.00 24.85
N PRO A 456 -6.64 49.92 23.90
CA PRO A 456 -6.31 51.32 24.13
C PRO A 456 -7.08 51.73 25.38
N THR A 457 -6.34 52.06 26.43
CA THR A 457 -6.87 52.69 27.63
C THR A 457 -7.74 53.86 27.17
N ARG A 458 -9.06 53.67 27.18
CA ARG A 458 -9.99 54.78 27.10
C ARG A 458 -9.70 55.60 28.35
N HIS A 459 -8.97 56.69 28.17
CA HIS A 459 -8.99 57.79 29.11
C HIS A 459 -10.46 58.19 29.25
N ALA A 460 -11.03 57.85 30.41
CA ALA A 460 -12.26 58.45 30.87
C ALA A 460 -11.90 59.88 31.30
N ASP A 461 -12.32 60.85 30.49
CA ASP A 461 -12.52 62.23 30.91
C ASP A 461 -13.84 62.35 31.70
#